data_AF-A0A1C5P5R8-F1
#
_entry.id   AF-A0A1C5P5R8-F1
#
_cell.length_a   1.000
_cell.length_b   1.000
_cell.length_c   1.000
_cell.angle_alpha   90.00
_cell.angle_beta   90.00
_cell.angle_gamma   90.00
#
_symmetry.space_group_name_H-M   'P 1'
#
loop_
_entity.id
_entity.type
_entity.pdbx_description
1 polymer ?
#
loop_
_entity_poly.entity_id
_entity_poly.type
_entity_poly.pdbx_seq_one_letter_code
_entity_poly.pdbx_strand_id
1 'polypeptide(L)'
;MNPKLKRILRYIAIFMTIVWMIVIFRFSMDDGNSSHELSDSCVKLINHLIYQFTGKDLMMTIAPEHYSMIELFLRKCAHMSIYFVLAVNIMIVLFTFNMKMILRMAIAVIASFGYALTDEFHQTFVAGRSGAFTDCLIDTSGAIFGVIAALILYCVLYTIMTKYQKKKGIVQSEYDQKIDLSNNKHIAK
;
A
#
# COMPACT_ATOMS: atom_id res chain seq x y z
N MET A 1 3.65 23.43 -7.41
CA MET A 1 2.62 23.39 -6.35
C MET A 1 2.97 24.41 -5.28
N ASN A 2 1.99 25.16 -4.74
CA ASN A 2 2.22 26.16 -3.70
C ASN A 2 2.95 25.52 -2.50
N PRO A 3 4.04 26.12 -1.98
CA PRO A 3 4.82 25.55 -0.88
C PRO A 3 4.00 25.36 0.41
N LYS A 4 2.99 26.22 0.66
CA LYS A 4 2.07 26.07 1.79
C LYS A 4 1.17 24.82 1.62
N LEU A 5 0.63 24.62 0.42
CA LEU A 5 -0.20 23.45 0.11
C LEU A 5 0.60 22.14 0.23
N LYS A 6 1.84 22.12 -0.26
CA LYS A 6 2.75 20.97 -0.12
C LYS A 6 3.00 20.60 1.35
N ARG A 7 3.10 21.61 2.21
CA ARG A 7 3.29 21.42 3.65
C ARG A 7 2.03 20.86 4.32
N ILE A 8 0.85 21.37 3.97
CA ILE A 8 -0.43 20.85 4.50
C ILE A 8 -0.62 19.38 4.09
N LEU A 9 -0.46 19.05 2.81
CA LEU A 9 -0.57 17.68 2.31
C LEU A 9 0.41 16.73 3.01
N ARG A 10 1.62 17.20 3.31
CA ARG A 10 2.61 16.42 4.07
C ARG A 10 2.10 16.09 5.47
N TYR A 11 1.59 17.08 6.21
CA TYR A 11 1.09 16.83 7.57
C TYR A 11 -0.11 15.88 7.57
N ILE A 12 -1.04 16.04 6.62
CA ILE A 12 -2.18 15.12 6.47
C ILE A 12 -1.68 13.70 6.17
N ALA A 13 -0.75 13.54 5.23
CA ALA A 13 -0.21 12.24 4.87
C ALA A 13 0.53 11.57 6.04
N ILE A 14 1.35 12.33 6.79
CA ILE A 14 2.05 11.81 7.98
C ILE A 14 1.04 11.38 9.04
N PHE A 15 0.00 12.19 9.30
CA PHE A 15 -1.05 11.84 10.24
C PHE A 15 -1.75 10.54 9.83
N MET A 16 -2.11 10.38 8.55
CA MET A 16 -2.71 9.15 8.03
C MET A 16 -1.79 7.94 8.17
N THR A 17 -0.48 8.08 7.92
CA THR A 17 0.49 7.01 8.16
C THR A 17 0.52 6.60 9.63
N ILE A 18 0.53 7.57 10.56
CA ILE A 18 0.54 7.28 12.00
C ILE A 18 -0.74 6.56 12.42
N VAL A 19 -1.91 7.04 11.97
CA VAL A 19 -3.19 6.35 12.22
C VAL A 19 -3.14 4.92 11.69
N TRP A 20 -2.59 4.71 10.50
CA TRP A 20 -2.47 3.38 9.94
C TRP A 20 -1.54 2.49 10.77
N MET A 21 -0.39 2.99 11.21
CA MET A 21 0.51 2.26 12.12
C MET A 21 -0.20 1.85 13.42
N ILE A 22 -1.04 2.73 13.98
CA ILE A 22 -1.86 2.37 15.16
C ILE A 22 -2.81 1.22 14.84
N VAL A 23 -3.42 1.19 13.66
CA VAL A 23 -4.29 0.07 13.22
C VAL A 23 -3.50 -1.23 13.14
N ILE A 24 -2.28 -1.23 12.59
CA ILE A 24 -1.42 -2.43 12.55
C ILE A 24 -1.14 -2.91 13.97
N PHE A 25 -0.70 -2.00 14.83
CA PHE A 25 -0.37 -2.32 16.21
C PHE A 25 -1.57 -2.86 17.00
N ARG A 26 -2.79 -2.39 16.70
CA ARG A 26 -4.02 -2.95 17.27
C ARG A 26 -4.22 -4.41 16.87
N PHE A 27 -4.08 -4.75 15.59
CA PHE A 27 -4.16 -6.14 15.13
C PHE A 27 -3.04 -7.04 15.67
N SER A 28 -1.89 -6.44 15.98
CA SER A 28 -0.74 -7.12 16.61
C SER A 28 -0.97 -7.46 18.07
N MET A 29 -1.76 -6.66 18.80
CA MET A 29 -2.14 -6.94 20.19
C MET A 29 -3.14 -8.08 20.33
N ASP A 30 -3.89 -8.40 19.27
CA ASP A 30 -4.89 -9.45 19.33
C ASP A 30 -4.20 -10.81 19.56
N ASP A 31 -4.65 -11.51 20.60
CA ASP A 31 -4.14 -12.83 20.94
C ASP A 31 -4.35 -13.85 19.82
N GLY A 32 -3.68 -15.00 19.95
CA GLY A 32 -3.78 -16.06 18.95
C GLY A 32 -5.24 -16.42 18.65
N ASN A 33 -6.06 -16.61 19.67
CA ASN A 33 -7.46 -17.03 19.52
C ASN A 33 -8.31 -15.99 18.79
N SER A 34 -8.23 -14.73 19.20
CA SER A 34 -8.97 -13.62 18.59
C SER A 34 -8.58 -13.43 17.12
N SER A 35 -7.27 -13.57 16.82
CA SER A 35 -6.77 -13.51 15.45
C SER A 35 -7.24 -14.66 14.58
N HIS A 36 -7.34 -15.86 15.16
CA HIS A 36 -7.86 -17.06 14.52
C HIS A 36 -9.37 -16.91 14.22
N GLU A 37 -10.15 -16.40 15.16
CA GLU A 37 -11.59 -16.17 14.97
C GLU A 37 -11.89 -15.19 13.82
N LEU A 38 -11.06 -14.16 13.64
CA LEU A 38 -11.20 -13.21 12.55
C LEU A 38 -10.93 -13.85 11.18
N SER A 39 -9.83 -14.63 11.07
CA SER A 39 -9.52 -15.35 9.83
C SER A 39 -10.53 -16.46 9.54
N ASP A 40 -10.97 -17.19 10.55
CA ASP A 40 -12.03 -18.20 10.48
C ASP A 40 -13.36 -17.61 9.97
N SER A 41 -13.73 -16.42 10.46
CA SER A 41 -14.90 -15.68 9.98
C SER A 41 -14.80 -15.33 8.49
N CYS A 42 -13.60 -14.97 8.01
CA CYS A 42 -13.36 -14.75 6.58
C CYS A 42 -13.55 -16.04 5.77
N VAL A 43 -13.04 -17.18 6.25
CA VAL A 43 -13.22 -18.47 5.57
C VAL A 43 -14.71 -18.86 5.54
N LYS A 44 -15.45 -18.67 6.63
CA LYS A 44 -16.90 -18.94 6.70
C LYS A 44 -17.69 -18.09 5.72
N LEU A 45 -17.35 -16.81 5.56
CA LEU A 45 -17.97 -15.94 4.56
C LEU A 45 -17.70 -16.46 3.13
N ILE A 46 -16.47 -16.86 2.83
CA ILE A 46 -16.12 -17.46 1.53
C ILE A 46 -16.88 -18.77 1.31
N ASN A 47 -16.99 -19.62 2.33
CA ASN A 47 -17.77 -20.86 2.25
C ASN A 47 -19.25 -20.57 1.94
N HIS A 48 -19.84 -19.58 2.60
CA HIS A 48 -21.24 -19.21 2.35
C HIS A 48 -21.46 -18.77 0.90
N LEU A 49 -20.53 -17.99 0.33
CA LEU A 49 -20.59 -17.58 -1.08
C LEU A 49 -20.46 -18.79 -2.02
N ILE A 50 -19.48 -19.68 -1.78
CA ILE A 50 -19.29 -20.89 -2.59
C ILE A 50 -20.53 -21.78 -2.53
N TYR A 51 -21.13 -21.96 -1.35
CA TYR A 51 -22.35 -22.72 -1.17
C TYR A 51 -23.50 -22.13 -1.98
N GLN A 52 -23.67 -20.80 -1.96
CA GLN A 52 -24.71 -20.12 -2.72
C GLN A 52 -24.55 -20.30 -4.25
N PHE A 53 -23.32 -20.33 -4.77
CA PHE A 53 -23.08 -20.49 -6.20
C PHE A 53 -23.04 -21.95 -6.68
N THR A 54 -22.57 -22.87 -5.85
CA THR A 54 -22.23 -24.25 -6.26
C THR A 54 -23.07 -25.32 -5.58
N GLY A 55 -23.76 -24.98 -4.49
CA GLY A 55 -24.51 -25.91 -3.63
C GLY A 55 -23.62 -26.84 -2.79
N LYS A 56 -22.30 -26.65 -2.80
CA LYS A 56 -21.33 -27.48 -2.08
C LYS A 56 -20.85 -26.77 -0.84
N ASP A 57 -20.88 -27.46 0.29
CA ASP A 57 -20.32 -26.96 1.55
C ASP A 57 -18.84 -27.32 1.63
N LEU A 58 -17.98 -26.30 1.56
CA LEU A 58 -16.53 -26.46 1.62
C LEU A 58 -16.11 -27.08 2.96
N MET A 59 -16.76 -26.72 4.07
CA MET A 59 -16.40 -27.20 5.43
C MET A 59 -16.59 -28.69 5.58
N MET A 60 -17.62 -29.25 4.92
CA MET A 60 -17.90 -30.68 4.93
C MET A 60 -17.10 -31.46 3.87
N THR A 61 -16.54 -30.74 2.89
CA THR A 61 -15.85 -31.36 1.74
C THR A 61 -14.34 -31.44 1.93
N ILE A 62 -13.73 -30.51 2.68
CA ILE A 62 -12.28 -30.47 2.88
C ILE A 62 -11.86 -31.08 4.23
N ALA A 63 -10.71 -31.75 4.24
CA ALA A 63 -10.11 -32.24 5.47
C ALA A 63 -9.77 -31.07 6.43
N PRO A 64 -9.85 -31.26 7.76
CA PRO A 64 -9.58 -30.20 8.74
C PRO A 64 -8.19 -29.54 8.59
N GLU A 65 -7.20 -30.31 8.14
CA GLU A 65 -5.85 -29.82 7.84
C GLU A 65 -5.80 -28.83 6.67
N HIS A 66 -6.61 -29.04 5.63
CA HIS A 66 -6.69 -28.12 4.52
C HIS A 66 -7.44 -26.84 4.90
N TYR A 67 -8.43 -26.96 5.79
CA TYR A 67 -9.14 -25.81 6.33
C TYR A 67 -8.20 -24.87 7.09
N SER A 68 -7.42 -25.41 8.04
CA SER A 68 -6.48 -24.60 8.83
C SER A 68 -5.40 -23.94 7.98
N MET A 69 -4.96 -24.59 6.90
CA MET A 69 -4.02 -24.00 5.94
C MET A 69 -4.63 -22.82 5.17
N ILE A 70 -5.89 -22.91 4.75
CA ILE A 70 -6.60 -21.79 4.08
C ILE A 70 -6.77 -20.62 5.05
N GLU A 71 -7.17 -20.90 6.29
CA GLU A 71 -7.34 -19.91 7.34
C GLU A 71 -6.03 -19.17 7.63
N LEU A 72 -4.93 -19.92 7.83
CA LEU A 72 -3.59 -19.38 8.02
C LEU A 72 -3.14 -18.54 6.81
N PHE A 73 -3.42 -19.01 5.60
CA PHE A 73 -3.11 -18.29 4.36
C PHE A 73 -3.85 -16.96 4.28
N LEU A 74 -5.16 -16.94 4.55
CA LEU A 74 -5.95 -15.71 4.57
C LEU A 74 -5.44 -14.72 5.62
N ARG A 75 -5.08 -15.21 6.82
CA ARG A 75 -4.47 -14.38 7.85
C ARG A 75 -3.17 -13.73 7.34
N LYS A 76 -2.26 -14.51 6.75
CA LYS A 76 -1.01 -13.97 6.18
C LYS A 76 -1.27 -12.97 5.05
N CYS A 77 -2.29 -13.19 4.21
CA CYS A 77 -2.70 -12.23 3.19
C CYS A 77 -3.27 -10.93 3.78
N ALA A 78 -3.97 -11.00 4.91
CA ALA A 78 -4.47 -9.82 5.61
C ALA A 78 -3.32 -8.96 6.15
N HIS A 79 -2.35 -9.56 6.83
CA HIS A 79 -1.15 -8.86 7.30
C HIS A 79 -0.38 -8.25 6.12
N MET A 80 -0.12 -9.03 5.07
CA MET A 80 0.51 -8.53 3.83
C MET A 80 -0.24 -7.32 3.25
N SER A 81 -1.58 -7.32 3.25
CA SER A 81 -2.41 -6.22 2.74
C SER A 81 -2.34 -4.97 3.61
N ILE A 82 -2.19 -5.13 4.93
CA ILE A 82 -2.03 -4.00 5.84
C ILE A 82 -0.67 -3.32 5.62
N TYR A 83 0.40 -4.09 5.41
CA TYR A 83 1.73 -3.56 5.05
C TYR A 83 1.79 -2.96 3.64
N PHE A 84 0.99 -3.48 2.69
CA PHE A 84 0.76 -2.83 1.40
C PHE A 84 0.25 -1.39 1.58
N VAL A 85 -0.79 -1.20 2.41
CA VAL A 85 -1.36 0.14 2.66
C VAL A 85 -0.37 1.03 3.42
N LEU A 86 0.42 0.48 4.34
CA LEU A 86 1.48 1.21 5.02
C LEU A 86 2.50 1.78 4.03
N ALA A 87 2.99 0.95 3.10
CA ALA A 87 3.96 1.37 2.11
C ALA A 87 3.40 2.43 1.15
N VAL A 88 2.13 2.33 0.76
CA VAL A 88 1.44 3.36 -0.03
C VAL A 88 1.42 4.69 0.72
N ASN A 89 1.04 4.69 2.00
CA ASN A 89 1.02 5.90 2.83
C ASN A 89 2.41 6.53 2.96
N ILE A 90 3.45 5.71 3.22
CA ILE A 90 4.83 6.19 3.28
C ILE A 90 5.24 6.81 1.93
N MET A 91 4.92 6.17 0.81
CA MET A 91 5.20 6.72 -0.52
C MET A 91 4.51 8.07 -0.76
N ILE A 92 3.25 8.23 -0.35
CA ILE A 92 2.52 9.50 -0.42
C ILE A 92 3.24 10.60 0.37
N VAL A 93 3.71 10.30 1.59
CA VAL A 93 4.52 11.22 2.39
C VAL A 93 5.81 11.60 1.63
N LEU A 94 6.53 10.61 1.11
CA LEU A 94 7.82 10.79 0.44
C LEU A 94 7.70 11.57 -0.89
N PHE A 95 6.56 11.50 -1.58
CA PHE A 95 6.26 12.35 -2.74
C PHE A 95 6.21 13.85 -2.39
N THR A 96 5.99 14.21 -1.12
CA THR A 96 6.02 15.61 -0.67
C THR A 96 7.44 16.17 -0.47
N PHE A 97 8.47 15.31 -0.54
CA PHE A 97 9.88 15.71 -0.40
C PHE A 97 10.58 15.76 -1.76
N ASN A 98 11.61 16.59 -1.88
CA ASN A 98 12.41 16.68 -3.10
C ASN A 98 13.53 15.64 -3.06
N MET A 99 13.22 14.40 -3.45
CA MET A 99 14.14 13.25 -3.39
C MET A 99 14.02 12.43 -4.67
N LYS A 100 15.11 11.73 -5.02
CA LYS A 100 15.12 10.80 -6.15
C LYS A 100 14.11 9.66 -5.92
N MET A 101 13.45 9.21 -6.97
CA MET A 101 12.40 8.18 -6.88
C MET A 101 12.92 6.88 -6.22
N ILE A 102 14.11 6.44 -6.62
CA ILE A 102 14.74 5.23 -6.07
C ILE A 102 14.94 5.31 -4.55
N LEU A 103 15.30 6.50 -4.03
CA LEU A 103 15.48 6.71 -2.61
C LEU A 103 14.14 6.65 -1.87
N ARG A 104 13.06 7.17 -2.48
CA ARG A 104 11.71 7.06 -1.90
C ARG A 104 11.28 5.59 -1.77
N MET A 105 11.48 4.81 -2.83
CA MET A 105 11.16 3.39 -2.85
C MET A 105 11.95 2.63 -1.78
N ALA A 106 13.27 2.85 -1.71
CA ALA A 106 14.12 2.23 -0.71
C ALA A 106 13.69 2.57 0.72
N ILE A 107 13.43 3.85 1.01
CA ILE A 107 12.95 4.28 2.34
C ILE A 107 11.61 3.61 2.67
N ALA A 108 10.66 3.55 1.74
CA ALA A 108 9.35 2.95 1.98
C ALA A 108 9.45 1.45 2.32
N VAL A 109 10.26 0.69 1.57
CA VAL A 109 10.47 -0.74 1.84
C VAL A 109 11.21 -0.95 3.16
N ILE A 110 12.33 -0.23 3.38
CA ILE A 110 13.13 -0.37 4.60
C ILE A 110 12.33 0.02 5.85
N ALA A 111 11.56 1.10 5.79
CA ALA A 111 10.71 1.52 6.90
C ALA A 111 9.60 0.50 7.18
N SER A 112 8.97 -0.07 6.14
CA SER A 112 7.94 -1.10 6.30
C SER A 112 8.51 -2.39 6.86
N PHE A 113 9.68 -2.83 6.38
CA PHE A 113 10.38 -4.00 6.91
C PHE A 113 10.81 -3.80 8.37
N GLY A 114 11.36 -2.62 8.70
CA GLY A 114 11.69 -2.26 10.08
C GLY A 114 10.46 -2.30 10.99
N TYR A 115 9.32 -1.83 10.50
CA TYR A 115 8.07 -1.90 11.25
C TYR A 115 7.52 -3.33 11.39
N ALA A 116 7.67 -4.18 10.37
CA ALA A 116 7.34 -5.61 10.44
C ALA A 116 8.19 -6.33 11.49
N LEU A 117 9.48 -6.03 11.58
CA LEU A 117 10.35 -6.57 12.63
C LEU A 117 9.88 -6.16 14.02
N THR A 118 9.46 -4.91 14.21
CA THR A 118 8.93 -4.46 15.51
C THR A 118 7.60 -5.12 15.85
N ASP A 119 6.78 -5.39 14.83
CA ASP A 119 5.48 -6.04 15.00
C ASP A 119 5.63 -7.51 15.41
N GLU A 120 6.45 -8.27 14.69
CA GLU A 120 6.75 -9.67 15.01
C GLU A 120 7.43 -9.81 16.37
N PHE A 121 8.33 -8.88 16.72
CA PHE A 121 8.91 -8.83 18.05
C PHE A 121 7.85 -8.60 19.13
N HIS A 122 6.92 -7.66 18.92
CA HIS A 122 5.81 -7.42 19.83
C HIS A 122 4.91 -8.66 19.98
N GLN A 123 4.58 -9.34 18.88
CA GLN A 123 3.76 -10.55 18.89
C GLN A 123 4.36 -11.67 19.74
N THR A 124 5.69 -11.74 19.91
CA THR A 124 6.32 -12.73 20.83
C THR A 124 5.90 -12.56 22.29
N PHE A 125 5.40 -11.39 22.69
CA PHE A 125 4.89 -11.11 24.03
C PHE A 125 3.37 -11.32 24.15
N VAL A 126 2.69 -11.64 23.05
CA VAL A 126 1.23 -11.82 23.00
C VAL A 126 0.89 -13.30 23.13
N ALA A 127 -0.07 -13.62 23.99
CA ALA A 127 -0.46 -15.01 24.25
C ALA A 127 -1.00 -15.70 22.98
N GLY A 128 -0.54 -16.92 22.71
CA GLY A 128 -0.98 -17.71 21.54
C GLY A 128 -0.47 -17.21 20.19
N ARG A 129 0.41 -16.20 20.16
CA ARG A 129 1.13 -15.76 18.96
C ARG A 129 2.56 -16.31 18.97
N SER A 130 3.10 -16.52 17.78
CA SER A 130 4.51 -16.88 17.58
C SER A 130 5.11 -15.90 16.59
N GLY A 131 6.20 -15.24 16.98
CA GLY A 131 6.96 -14.42 16.04
C GLY A 131 7.74 -15.28 15.07
N ALA A 132 7.62 -15.03 13.77
CA ALA A 132 8.36 -15.72 12.72
C ALA A 132 9.02 -14.71 11.78
N PHE A 133 10.33 -14.82 11.58
CA PHE A 133 11.04 -13.98 10.63
C PHE A 133 10.50 -14.12 9.19
N THR A 134 9.94 -15.29 8.85
CA THR A 134 9.25 -15.49 7.57
C THR A 134 8.03 -14.59 7.41
N ASP A 135 7.33 -14.26 8.50
CA ASP A 135 6.14 -13.40 8.44
C ASP A 135 6.56 -11.94 8.16
N CYS A 136 7.70 -11.48 8.71
CA CYS A 136 8.31 -10.21 8.30
C CYS A 136 8.58 -10.12 6.80
N LEU A 137 9.04 -11.22 6.19
CA LEU A 137 9.32 -11.26 4.75
C LEU A 137 8.04 -11.23 3.92
N ILE A 138 7.00 -11.94 4.35
CA ILE A 138 5.68 -11.92 3.71
C ILE A 138 5.09 -10.50 3.77
N ASP A 139 5.12 -9.86 4.92
CA ASP A 139 4.64 -8.49 5.09
C ASP A 139 5.41 -7.48 4.26
N THR A 140 6.74 -7.66 4.17
CA THR A 140 7.60 -6.86 3.30
C THR A 140 7.28 -7.06 1.83
N SER A 141 6.89 -8.26 1.40
CA SER A 141 6.42 -8.49 0.04
C SER A 141 5.15 -7.68 -0.26
N GLY A 142 4.23 -7.58 0.72
CA GLY A 142 3.07 -6.69 0.67
C GLY A 142 3.47 -5.22 0.52
N ALA A 143 4.45 -4.77 1.30
CA ALA A 143 5.00 -3.42 1.19
C ALA A 143 5.59 -3.14 -0.20
N ILE A 144 6.31 -4.09 -0.81
CA ILE A 144 6.84 -3.96 -2.17
C ILE A 144 5.70 -3.78 -3.19
N PHE A 145 4.64 -4.60 -3.11
CA PHE A 145 3.45 -4.41 -3.95
C PHE A 145 2.80 -3.03 -3.72
N GLY A 146 2.79 -2.54 -2.48
CA GLY A 146 2.30 -1.20 -2.14
C GLY A 146 3.11 -0.09 -2.79
N VAL A 147 4.44 -0.20 -2.81
CA VAL A 147 5.33 0.74 -3.51
C VAL A 147 5.04 0.73 -5.02
N ILE A 148 4.91 -0.46 -5.63
CA ILE A 148 4.59 -0.58 -7.06
C ILE A 148 3.24 0.08 -7.37
N ALA A 149 2.21 -0.18 -6.56
CA ALA A 149 0.90 0.44 -6.73
C ALA A 149 0.96 1.97 -6.61
N ALA A 150 1.71 2.50 -5.64
CA ALA A 150 1.90 3.95 -5.48
C ALA A 150 2.61 4.58 -6.67
N LEU A 151 3.57 3.88 -7.28
CA LEU A 151 4.24 4.33 -8.51
C LEU A 151 3.29 4.37 -9.71
N ILE A 152 2.49 3.31 -9.89
CA ILE A 152 1.47 3.26 -10.94
C ILE A 152 0.49 4.43 -10.78
N LEU A 153 -0.01 4.64 -9.57
CA LEU A 153 -0.91 5.75 -9.25
C LEU A 153 -0.25 7.11 -9.56
N TYR A 154 1.00 7.30 -9.15
CA TYR A 154 1.75 8.53 -9.44
C TYR A 154 1.89 8.76 -10.96
N CYS A 155 2.25 7.73 -11.72
CA CYS A 155 2.40 7.82 -13.18
C CYS A 155 1.07 8.15 -13.88
N VAL A 156 -0.02 7.50 -13.47
CA VAL A 156 -1.37 7.75 -14.00
C VAL A 156 -1.80 9.19 -13.70
N LEU A 157 -1.67 9.64 -12.44
CA LEU A 157 -2.04 11.00 -12.04
C LEU A 157 -1.19 12.05 -12.77
N TYR A 158 0.12 11.83 -12.88
CA TYR A 158 1.01 12.72 -13.63
C TYR A 158 0.59 12.84 -15.10
N THR A 159 0.26 11.72 -15.74
CA THR A 159 -0.19 11.68 -17.14
C THR A 159 -1.52 12.42 -17.33
N ILE A 160 -2.48 12.24 -16.41
CA ILE A 160 -3.76 12.94 -16.47
C ILE A 160 -3.57 14.45 -16.26
N MET A 161 -2.77 14.85 -15.27
CA MET A 161 -2.52 16.25 -14.95
C MET A 161 -1.82 16.99 -16.08
N THR A 162 -0.81 16.38 -16.70
CA THR A 162 -0.09 16.97 -17.84
C THR A 162 -1.01 17.14 -19.05
N LYS A 163 -1.86 16.15 -19.36
CA LYS A 163 -2.88 16.28 -20.41
C LYS A 163 -3.89 17.40 -20.11
N TYR A 164 -4.35 17.52 -18.87
CA TYR A 164 -5.26 18.58 -18.44
C TYR A 164 -4.62 19.97 -18.54
N GLN A 165 -3.36 20.11 -18.10
CA GLN A 165 -2.60 21.37 -18.19
C GLN A 165 -2.37 21.79 -19.65
N LYS A 166 -2.04 20.84 -20.53
CA LYS A 166 -1.91 21.11 -21.97
C LYS A 166 -3.24 21.56 -22.59
N LYS A 167 -4.35 20.89 -22.26
CA LYS A 167 -5.70 21.27 -22.72
C LYS A 167 -6.10 22.69 -22.27
N LYS A 168 -5.68 23.12 -21.08
CA LYS A 168 -5.93 24.47 -20.56
C LYS A 168 -4.88 25.52 -20.97
N GLY A 169 -3.89 25.16 -21.79
CA GLY A 169 -2.82 26.08 -22.18
C GLY A 169 -1.92 26.53 -21.03
N ILE A 170 -1.93 25.80 -19.90
CA ILE A 170 -1.10 26.13 -18.72
C ILE A 170 0.36 25.73 -18.94
N VAL A 171 0.59 24.69 -19.75
CA VAL A 171 1.91 24.18 -20.10
C VAL A 171 1.99 24.08 -21.62
N GLN A 172 2.87 24.88 -22.22
CA GLN A 172 3.22 24.77 -23.64
C GLN A 172 4.10 23.54 -23.85
N SER A 173 3.90 22.77 -24.93
CA SER A 173 4.85 21.70 -25.23
C SER A 173 6.18 22.29 -25.73
N GLU A 174 7.26 21.54 -25.57
CA GLU A 174 8.59 21.96 -26.05
C GLU A 174 8.61 22.19 -27.58
N TYR A 175 7.68 21.54 -28.30
CA TYR A 175 7.43 21.79 -29.73
C TYR A 175 6.77 23.15 -29.97
N ASP A 176 5.75 23.49 -29.19
CA ASP A 176 5.05 24.78 -29.29
C ASP A 176 6.01 25.94 -28.97
N GLN A 177 6.90 25.78 -27.97
CA GLN A 177 7.95 26.76 -27.67
C GLN A 177 8.95 26.92 -28.83
N LYS A 178 9.33 25.83 -29.51
CA LYS A 178 10.25 25.90 -30.65
C LYS A 178 9.63 26.60 -31.87
N ILE A 179 8.33 26.43 -32.10
CA ILE A 179 7.59 27.12 -33.17
C ILE A 179 7.50 28.63 -32.87
N ASP A 180 7.15 29.01 -31.64
CA ASP A 180 7.09 30.43 -31.26
C ASP A 180 8.46 31.12 -31.41
N LEU A 181 9.54 30.43 -31.02
CA LEU A 181 10.91 30.92 -31.21
C LEU A 181 11.31 31.04 -32.70
N SER A 182 10.88 30.12 -33.57
CA SER A 182 11.19 30.23 -35.01
C SER A 182 10.39 31.35 -35.66
N ASN A 183 9.10 31.49 -35.33
CA ASN A 183 8.24 32.52 -35.90
C ASN A 183 8.71 33.93 -35.52
N ASN A 184 9.16 34.15 -34.27
CA ASN A 184 9.70 35.45 -33.86
C ASN A 184 11.04 35.82 -34.54
N LYS A 185 11.85 34.84 -34.95
CA LYS A 185 13.10 35.11 -35.70
C LYS A 185 12.86 35.60 -37.13
N HIS A 186 11.70 35.29 -37.72
CA HIS A 186 11.36 35.72 -39.07
C HIS A 186 10.76 37.13 -39.13
N ILE A 187 10.24 37.66 -38.02
CA ILE A 187 9.62 39.00 -37.93
C ILE A 187 10.66 40.08 -37.59
N ALA A 188 11.81 39.71 -37.04
CA ALA A 188 12.88 40.64 -36.63
C ALA A 188 13.91 40.98 -37.74
N LYS A 189 13.58 40.75 -39.02
CA LYS A 189 14.37 41.14 -40.20
C LYS A 189 13.61 42.15 -41.03
#